data_AF-A0A2A3TB48-F1
#
_entry.id   AF-A0A2A3TB48-F1
#
_cell.length_a   1.000
_cell.length_b   1.000
_cell.length_c   1.000
_cell.angle_alpha   90.00
_cell.angle_beta   90.00
_cell.angle_gamma   90.00
#
_symmetry.space_group_name_H-M   'P 1'
#
loop_
_entity.id
_entity.type
_entity.pdbx_description
1 polymer ?
#
loop_
_entity_poly.entity_id
_entity_poly.type
_entity_poly.pdbx_seq_one_letter_code
_entity_poly.pdbx_strand_id
1 'polypeptide(L)'
;MSLPQLITKTADATWIACALLHKENPEREGFRIPELIQRLKKSFNLSVAYGTLEMHISSYCVANNDANPVKYRYLYRLNRGFYKLFRPDDPFHRRRDGGDITPIFEEIPKEYQELLEWYKTVYCDQKSKRFREAERSELEPSHVRITNGSIKIPEEVLNYLGLREGDPISISRYTNNTMLIKKARIQYL
;
A
#
# COMPACT_ATOMS: atom_id res chain seq x y z
N MET A 1 16.29 11.55 32.66
CA MET A 1 16.68 10.14 32.39
C MET A 1 16.90 9.99 30.90
N SER A 2 18.12 9.64 30.50
CA SER A 2 18.53 9.53 29.09
C SER A 2 18.00 8.22 28.51
N LEU A 3 17.26 8.30 27.40
CA LEU A 3 16.72 7.13 26.70
C LEU A 3 17.87 6.32 26.09
N PRO A 4 17.89 4.97 26.25
CA PRO A 4 18.70 4.15 25.36
C PRO A 4 18.05 4.23 23.98
N GLN A 5 18.54 5.14 23.14
CA GLN A 5 18.10 5.23 21.75
C GLN A 5 18.57 3.96 21.05
N LEU A 6 17.68 2.96 20.94
CA LEU A 6 17.85 1.91 19.95
C LEU A 6 18.13 2.61 18.63
N ILE A 7 19.28 2.29 18.02
CA ILE A 7 19.67 2.81 16.71
C ILE A 7 18.60 2.33 15.72
N THR A 8 17.62 3.19 15.46
CA THR A 8 16.56 2.89 14.49
C THR A 8 17.19 3.00 13.11
N LYS A 9 17.22 1.91 12.35
CA LYS A 9 17.73 1.91 10.97
C LYS A 9 16.95 2.97 10.18
N THR A 10 17.60 3.69 9.26
CA THR A 10 16.94 4.77 8.50
C THR A 10 15.70 4.29 7.75
N ALA A 11 15.66 3.02 7.33
CA ALA A 11 14.48 2.40 6.74
C ALA A 11 13.30 2.34 7.75
N ASP A 12 13.53 1.88 8.97
CA ASP A 12 12.48 1.76 9.99
C ASP A 12 11.97 3.13 10.43
N ALA A 13 12.88 4.09 10.59
CA ALA A 13 12.54 5.48 10.85
C ALA A 13 11.64 6.04 9.71
N THR A 14 11.93 5.66 8.45
CA THR A 14 11.13 6.07 7.28
C THR A 14 9.72 5.50 7.34
N TRP A 15 9.59 4.22 7.71
CA TRP A 15 8.28 3.60 7.92
C TRP A 15 7.50 4.30 9.04
N ILE A 16 8.14 4.53 10.19
CA ILE A 16 7.53 5.19 11.35
C ILE A 16 7.07 6.62 10.99
N ALA A 17 7.90 7.39 10.29
CA ALA A 17 7.53 8.74 9.87
C ALA A 17 6.30 8.75 8.96
N CYS A 18 6.21 7.83 8.00
CA CYS A 18 5.03 7.72 7.14
C CYS A 18 3.79 7.23 7.90
N ALA A 19 3.95 6.28 8.82
CA ALA A 19 2.88 5.80 9.70
C ALA A 19 2.29 6.92 10.55
N LEU A 20 3.15 7.73 11.17
CA LEU A 20 2.71 8.87 11.98
C LEU A 20 1.97 9.92 11.14
N LEU A 21 2.46 10.24 9.94
CA LEU A 21 1.77 11.18 9.05
C LEU A 21 0.37 10.68 8.66
N HIS A 22 0.21 9.40 8.35
CA HIS A 22 -1.10 8.83 8.07
C HIS A 22 -2.00 8.74 9.31
N LYS A 23 -1.44 8.44 10.49
CA LYS A 23 -2.20 8.43 11.75
C LYS A 23 -2.72 9.83 12.10
N GLU A 24 -1.93 10.87 11.83
CA GLU A 24 -2.27 12.28 12.03
C GLU A 24 -3.20 12.85 10.94
N ASN A 25 -3.15 12.30 9.72
CA ASN A 25 -3.91 12.77 8.56
C ASN A 25 -4.56 11.58 7.83
N PRO A 26 -5.56 10.91 8.45
CA PRO A 26 -6.12 9.65 7.95
C PRO A 26 -6.81 9.74 6.58
N GLU A 27 -7.25 10.94 6.18
CA GLU A 27 -7.89 11.21 4.89
C GLU A 27 -6.89 11.35 3.73
N ARG A 28 -5.62 11.61 4.02
CA ARG A 28 -4.59 11.84 3.01
C ARG A 28 -4.09 10.52 2.43
N GLU A 29 -4.06 10.46 1.09
CA GLU A 29 -3.61 9.28 0.37
C GLU A 29 -2.10 9.05 0.49
N GLY A 30 -1.31 10.11 0.65
CA GLY A 30 0.15 10.04 0.79
C GLY A 30 0.79 11.40 1.08
N PHE A 31 2.12 11.43 1.02
CA PHE A 31 2.96 12.56 1.41
C PHE A 31 4.16 12.74 0.47
N ARG A 32 4.64 13.97 0.35
CA ARG A 32 5.82 14.32 -0.44
C ARG A 32 7.11 14.00 0.33
N ILE A 33 8.23 13.86 -0.40
CA ILE A 33 9.56 13.64 0.19
C ILE A 33 9.90 14.69 1.27
N PRO A 34 9.69 16.00 1.08
CA PRO A 34 10.01 16.99 2.12
C PRO A 34 9.19 16.80 3.40
N GLU A 35 7.92 16.40 3.30
CA GLU A 35 7.05 16.14 4.45
C GLU A 35 7.55 14.92 5.24
N LEU A 36 7.93 13.84 4.54
CA LEU A 36 8.49 12.64 5.15
C LEU A 36 9.83 12.93 5.84
N ILE A 37 10.72 13.71 5.20
CA ILE A 37 12.00 14.11 5.80
C ILE A 37 11.79 15.03 7.00
N GLN A 38 10.86 15.98 6.93
CA GLN A 38 10.52 16.83 8.05
C GLN A 38 10.00 16.01 9.23
N ARG A 39 9.10 15.04 8.97
CA ARG A 39 8.60 14.14 10.02
C ARG A 39 9.73 13.29 10.60
N LEU A 40 10.60 12.72 9.77
CA LEU A 40 11.78 11.97 10.20
C LEU A 40 12.64 12.78 11.18
N LYS A 41 13.04 13.99 10.80
CA LYS A 41 13.87 14.88 11.62
C LYS A 41 13.18 15.32 12.92
N LYS A 42 11.84 15.43 12.91
CA LYS A 42 11.05 15.76 14.10
C LYS A 42 10.93 14.57 15.07
N SER A 43 10.86 13.34 14.55
CA SER A 43 10.65 12.12 15.34
C SER A 43 11.95 11.56 15.89
N PHE A 44 13.03 11.72 15.13
CA PHE A 44 14.31 11.10 15.40
C PHE A 44 15.42 12.14 15.32
N ASN A 45 16.36 12.09 16.26
CA ASN A 45 17.58 12.91 16.20
C ASN A 45 18.61 12.28 15.25
N LEU A 46 18.30 12.23 13.95
CA LEU A 46 19.16 11.60 12.94
C LEU A 46 20.29 12.55 12.50
N SER A 47 21.54 12.14 12.70
CA SER A 47 22.72 12.79 12.09
C SER A 47 22.98 12.26 10.68
N VAL A 48 21.93 12.21 9.84
CA VAL A 48 21.97 11.63 8.50
C VAL A 48 21.76 12.73 7.46
N ALA A 49 22.59 12.74 6.41
CA ALA A 49 22.50 13.71 5.32
C ALA A 49 21.15 13.61 4.59
N TYR A 50 20.64 14.75 4.09
CA TYR A 50 19.37 14.82 3.37
C TYR A 50 19.30 13.82 2.21
N GLY A 51 20.35 13.72 1.39
CA GLY A 51 20.40 12.82 0.24
C GLY A 51 20.26 11.35 0.62
N THR A 52 20.78 10.95 1.79
CA THR A 52 20.60 9.58 2.31
C THR A 52 19.15 9.34 2.71
N LEU A 53 18.51 10.28 3.42
CA LEU A 53 17.08 10.17 3.76
C LEU A 53 16.21 10.10 2.51
N GLU A 54 16.50 10.95 1.52
CA GLU A 54 15.81 10.96 0.24
C GLU A 54 15.98 9.63 -0.51
N MET A 55 17.16 9.02 -0.49
CA MET A 55 17.41 7.71 -1.11
C MET A 55 16.60 6.59 -0.45
N HIS A 56 16.45 6.63 0.88
CA HIS A 56 15.57 5.69 1.58
C HIS A 56 14.11 5.85 1.16
N ILE A 57 13.61 7.07 1.13
CA ILE A 57 12.20 7.37 0.77
C ILE A 57 11.92 7.09 -0.70
N SER A 58 12.84 7.45 -1.60
CA SER A 58 12.61 7.42 -3.04
C SER A 58 13.01 6.10 -3.69
N SER A 59 13.85 5.28 -3.05
CA SER A 59 14.33 4.04 -3.65
C SER A 59 14.27 2.86 -2.69
N TYR A 60 15.02 2.89 -1.59
CA TYR A 60 15.26 1.68 -0.79
C TYR A 60 14.01 1.14 -0.09
N CYS A 61 13.07 2.00 0.28
CA CYS A 61 11.83 1.60 0.95
C CYS A 61 10.66 1.36 -0.02
N VAL A 62 10.83 1.62 -1.32
CA VAL A 62 9.71 1.73 -2.29
C VAL A 62 9.40 0.37 -2.93
N ALA A 63 8.23 -0.18 -2.63
CA ALA A 63 7.80 -1.51 -3.05
C ALA A 63 7.58 -1.64 -4.56
N ASN A 64 7.08 -0.60 -5.23
CA ASN A 64 6.83 -0.60 -6.68
C ASN A 64 8.02 -0.07 -7.50
N ASN A 65 9.21 0.03 -6.89
CA ASN A 65 10.46 0.31 -7.59
C ASN A 65 11.36 -0.94 -7.60
N ASP A 66 12.31 -0.99 -8.55
CA ASP A 66 13.27 -2.08 -8.56
C ASP A 66 14.07 -2.14 -7.25
N ALA A 67 14.40 -3.36 -6.81
CA ALA A 67 15.17 -3.57 -5.59
C ALA A 67 16.65 -3.39 -5.89
N ASN A 68 17.30 -2.47 -5.19
CA ASN A 68 18.75 -2.31 -5.20
C ASN A 68 19.19 -1.47 -3.97
N PRO A 69 19.99 -1.98 -3.02
CA PRO A 69 20.35 -3.38 -2.76
C PRO A 69 19.34 -4.08 -1.81
N VAL A 70 18.52 -3.33 -1.10
CA VAL A 70 17.57 -3.84 -0.09
C VAL A 70 16.19 -4.12 -0.67
N LYS A 71 15.44 -5.01 -0.02
CA LYS A 71 14.12 -5.48 -0.49
C LYS A 71 12.92 -4.89 0.24
N TYR A 72 13.12 -3.91 1.13
CA TYR A 72 12.02 -3.31 1.90
C TYR A 72 10.83 -2.90 1.02
N ARG A 73 9.64 -3.13 1.54
CA ARG A 73 8.34 -2.77 0.97
C ARG A 73 7.58 -1.89 1.95
N TYR A 74 8.23 -0.84 2.46
CA TYR A 74 7.66 0.04 3.47
C TYR A 74 6.76 1.12 2.86
N LEU A 75 7.16 1.64 1.70
CA LEU A 75 6.45 2.70 1.00
C LEU A 75 5.95 2.23 -0.36
N TYR A 76 4.89 2.86 -0.85
CA TYR A 76 4.40 2.73 -2.21
C TYR A 76 4.40 4.11 -2.89
N ARG A 77 5.01 4.21 -4.07
CA ARG A 77 5.00 5.46 -4.85
C ARG A 77 3.69 5.58 -5.61
N LEU A 78 2.90 6.59 -5.29
CA LEU A 78 1.64 6.89 -5.98
C LEU A 78 1.88 7.60 -7.31
N ASN A 79 2.73 8.63 -7.28
CA ASN A 79 3.19 9.38 -8.44
C ASN A 79 4.56 10.02 -8.13
N ARG A 80 5.09 10.83 -9.04
CA ARG A 80 6.45 11.40 -8.92
C ARG A 80 6.60 12.21 -7.63
N GLY A 81 7.36 11.66 -6.67
CA GLY A 81 7.68 12.33 -5.41
C GLY A 81 6.59 12.23 -4.33
N PHE A 82 5.55 11.42 -4.53
CA PHE A 82 4.45 11.23 -3.59
C PHE A 82 4.31 9.76 -3.17
N TYR A 83 4.32 9.51 -1.86
CA TYR A 83 4.45 8.17 -1.29
C TYR A 83 3.43 7.95 -0.19
N LYS A 84 3.00 6.70 -0.04
CA LYS A 84 2.18 6.25 1.07
C LYS A 84 2.81 5.04 1.75
N LEU A 85 2.31 4.65 2.91
CA LEU A 85 2.63 3.34 3.46
C LEU A 85 2.15 2.26 2.50
N PHE A 86 3.03 1.29 2.25
CA PHE A 86 2.66 0.09 1.50
C PHE A 86 1.56 -0.66 2.26
N ARG A 87 0.62 -1.26 1.54
CA ARG A 87 -0.39 -2.18 2.06
C ARG A 87 -0.20 -3.56 1.42
N PRO A 88 -0.56 -4.67 2.11
CA PRO A 88 -0.39 -6.01 1.56
C PRO A 88 -1.06 -6.26 0.20
N ASP A 89 -2.07 -5.47 -0.14
CA ASP A 89 -2.83 -5.56 -1.40
C ASP A 89 -2.30 -4.62 -2.51
N ASP A 90 -1.32 -3.77 -2.20
CA ASP A 90 -0.66 -2.96 -3.22
C ASP A 90 0.23 -3.84 -4.11
N PRO A 91 0.32 -3.54 -5.42
CA PRO A 91 1.27 -4.22 -6.29
C PRO A 91 2.71 -3.87 -5.88
N PHE A 92 3.66 -4.77 -6.12
CA PHE A 92 5.07 -4.53 -5.85
C PHE A 92 5.94 -5.13 -6.95
N HIS A 93 7.17 -4.63 -7.08
CA HIS A 93 8.11 -5.16 -8.05
C HIS A 93 8.60 -6.54 -7.63
N ARG A 94 8.67 -7.50 -8.56
CA ARG A 94 9.07 -8.90 -8.28
C ARG A 94 10.37 -9.05 -7.48
N ARG A 95 11.35 -8.15 -7.66
CA ARG A 95 12.62 -8.21 -6.92
C ARG A 95 12.50 -7.80 -5.44
N ARG A 96 11.37 -7.23 -5.04
CA ARG A 96 11.00 -6.90 -3.66
C ARG A 96 10.28 -8.05 -2.95
N ASP A 97 10.05 -9.16 -3.64
CA ASP A 97 9.40 -10.32 -3.04
C ASP A 97 10.19 -10.86 -1.84
N GLY A 98 9.46 -11.26 -0.80
CA GLY A 98 9.99 -11.65 0.50
C GLY A 98 10.56 -10.51 1.36
N GLY A 99 10.52 -9.25 0.91
CA GLY A 99 11.02 -8.11 1.71
C GLY A 99 10.03 -7.63 2.77
N ASP A 100 10.55 -7.04 3.86
CA ASP A 100 9.74 -6.60 5.00
C ASP A 100 8.78 -5.46 4.62
N ILE A 101 7.54 -5.55 5.10
CA ILE A 101 6.49 -4.53 4.93
C ILE A 101 6.32 -3.65 6.18
N THR A 102 6.88 -4.09 7.31
CA THR A 102 6.90 -3.40 8.60
C THR A 102 8.26 -3.61 9.26
N PRO A 103 8.72 -2.68 10.11
CA PRO A 103 9.85 -2.91 11.00
C PRO A 103 9.61 -4.08 11.95
N ILE A 104 10.70 -4.63 12.49
CA ILE A 104 10.67 -5.66 13.53
C ILE A 104 10.30 -4.99 14.86
N PHE A 105 9.37 -5.61 15.61
CA PHE A 105 8.79 -5.04 16.84
C PHE A 105 9.85 -4.68 17.89
N GLU A 106 10.82 -5.56 18.08
CA GLU A 106 11.90 -5.42 19.05
C GLU A 106 12.99 -4.44 18.60
N GLU A 107 13.03 -4.07 17.32
CA GLU A 107 14.04 -3.16 16.75
C GLU A 107 13.60 -1.69 16.73
N ILE A 108 12.34 -1.38 17.06
CA ILE A 108 11.83 -0.01 17.10
C ILE A 108 11.63 0.51 18.53
N PRO A 109 11.75 1.84 18.75
CA PRO A 109 11.49 2.43 20.06
C PRO A 109 10.10 2.11 20.59
N LYS A 110 9.99 1.89 21.91
CA LYS A 110 8.77 1.43 22.58
C LYS A 110 7.59 2.36 22.33
N GLU A 111 7.82 3.67 22.26
CA GLU A 111 6.80 4.68 21.95
C GLU A 111 6.17 4.54 20.55
N TYR A 112 6.82 3.81 19.64
CA TYR A 112 6.33 3.60 18.27
C TYR A 112 5.80 2.18 18.03
N GLN A 113 5.92 1.26 18.98
CA GLN A 113 5.46 -0.12 18.83
C GLN A 113 3.96 -0.23 18.56
N GLU A 114 3.15 0.68 19.12
CA GLU A 114 1.71 0.75 18.85
C GLU A 114 1.37 1.03 17.38
N LEU A 115 2.30 1.60 16.60
CA LEU A 115 2.08 1.87 15.18
C LEU A 115 1.97 0.58 14.36
N LEU A 116 2.61 -0.50 14.79
CA LEU A 116 2.52 -1.80 14.12
C LEU A 116 1.09 -2.37 14.23
N GLU A 117 0.47 -2.22 15.39
CA GLU A 117 -0.92 -2.66 15.60
C GLU A 117 -1.90 -1.76 14.86
N TRP A 118 -1.72 -0.44 14.95
CA TRP A 118 -2.50 0.54 14.17
C TRP A 118 -2.39 0.29 12.66
N TYR A 119 -1.20 -0.03 12.15
CA TYR A 119 -0.99 -0.32 10.74
C TYR A 119 -1.82 -1.53 10.29
N LYS A 120 -1.82 -2.61 11.07
CA LYS A 120 -2.55 -3.84 10.76
C LYS A 120 -4.06 -3.66 10.85
N THR A 121 -4.54 -3.07 11.95
CA THR A 121 -5.98 -3.03 12.28
C THR A 121 -6.72 -1.84 11.69
N VAL A 122 -6.03 -0.72 11.47
CA VAL A 122 -6.63 0.52 10.99
C VAL A 122 -6.18 0.81 9.57
N TYR A 123 -4.87 1.00 9.35
CA TYR A 123 -4.38 1.51 8.07
C TYR A 123 -4.60 0.54 6.90
N CYS A 124 -4.35 -0.75 7.11
CA CYS A 124 -4.57 -1.77 6.09
C CYS A 124 -6.05 -2.03 5.82
N ASP A 125 -6.93 -1.84 6.81
CA ASP A 125 -8.38 -2.10 6.65
C ASP A 125 -9.15 -0.92 6.02
N GLN A 126 -8.59 0.29 6.02
CA GLN A 126 -9.23 1.49 5.45
C GLN A 126 -9.56 1.36 3.95
N LYS A 127 -8.77 0.62 3.17
CA LYS A 127 -9.07 0.40 1.73
C LYS A 127 -10.26 -0.55 1.56
N SER A 128 -10.35 -1.57 2.41
CA SER A 128 -11.50 -2.49 2.48
C SER A 128 -12.79 -1.72 2.78
N LYS A 129 -12.74 -0.76 3.72
CA LYS A 129 -13.90 0.07 4.08
C LYS A 129 -14.30 1.04 2.98
N ARG A 130 -13.35 1.78 2.37
CA ARG A 130 -13.67 2.65 1.23
C ARG A 130 -14.23 1.89 0.02
N PHE A 131 -13.71 0.69 -0.25
CA PHE A 131 -14.26 -0.17 -1.31
C PHE A 131 -15.67 -0.64 -0.96
N ARG A 132 -15.90 -1.09 0.29
CA ARG A 132 -17.22 -1.52 0.79
C ARG A 132 -18.24 -0.40 0.93
N GLU A 133 -17.82 0.82 1.25
CA GLU A 133 -18.68 2.00 1.36
C GLU A 133 -19.03 2.58 -0.01
N ALA A 134 -18.07 2.57 -0.96
CA ALA A 134 -18.36 2.87 -2.36
C ALA A 134 -19.26 1.80 -3.00
N GLU A 135 -19.07 0.51 -2.69
CA GLU A 135 -19.99 -0.57 -3.10
C GLU A 135 -21.37 -0.44 -2.44
N ARG A 136 -21.43 -0.20 -1.12
CA ARG A 136 -22.71 0.00 -0.39
C ARG A 136 -23.48 1.23 -0.82
N SER A 137 -22.80 2.24 -1.37
CA SER A 137 -23.44 3.46 -1.83
C SER A 137 -24.13 3.29 -3.18
N GLU A 138 -23.83 2.26 -3.98
CA GLU A 138 -24.39 2.20 -5.33
C GLU A 138 -25.06 0.89 -5.77
N LEU A 139 -24.71 -0.32 -5.29
CA LEU A 139 -25.46 -1.54 -5.69
C LEU A 139 -25.36 -2.64 -4.63
N GLU A 140 -26.50 -3.27 -4.28
CA GLU A 140 -26.53 -4.49 -3.46
C GLU A 140 -25.71 -5.61 -4.14
N PRO A 141 -24.83 -6.33 -3.42
CA PRO A 141 -23.99 -7.34 -4.03
C PRO A 141 -24.83 -8.49 -4.61
N SER A 142 -24.71 -8.67 -5.94
CA SER A 142 -25.32 -9.79 -6.63
C SER A 142 -24.62 -11.09 -6.24
N HIS A 143 -25.32 -11.96 -5.50
CA HIS A 143 -24.82 -13.28 -5.16
C HIS A 143 -25.01 -14.24 -6.34
N VAL A 144 -23.91 -14.63 -6.98
CA VAL A 144 -23.91 -15.58 -8.10
C VAL A 144 -23.27 -16.90 -7.70
N ARG A 145 -23.79 -18.01 -8.22
CA ARG A 145 -23.21 -19.36 -8.03
C ARG A 145 -22.32 -19.73 -9.21
N ILE A 146 -21.24 -20.43 -8.91
CA ILE A 146 -20.40 -21.06 -9.93
C ILE A 146 -21.11 -22.35 -10.39
N THR A 147 -21.33 -22.51 -11.68
CA THR A 147 -21.90 -23.72 -12.29
C THR A 147 -21.01 -24.19 -13.42
N ASN A 148 -20.54 -25.45 -13.34
CA ASN A 148 -19.64 -26.04 -14.35
C ASN A 148 -18.41 -25.16 -14.67
N GLY A 149 -17.79 -24.58 -13.64
CA GLY A 149 -16.62 -23.71 -13.80
C GLY A 149 -16.93 -22.33 -14.41
N SER A 150 -18.20 -22.01 -14.68
CA SER A 150 -18.64 -20.74 -15.23
C SER A 150 -19.35 -19.90 -14.18
N ILE A 151 -19.22 -18.57 -14.29
CA ILE A 151 -20.00 -17.60 -13.50
C ILE A 151 -20.86 -16.82 -14.49
N LYS A 152 -22.18 -16.86 -14.30
CA LYS A 152 -23.08 -16.00 -15.07
C LYS A 152 -23.03 -14.60 -14.48
N ILE A 153 -22.44 -13.66 -15.22
CA ILE A 153 -22.45 -12.24 -14.84
C ILE A 153 -23.89 -11.73 -14.97
N PRO A 154 -24.47 -11.10 -13.94
CA PRO A 154 -25.82 -10.53 -14.02
C PRO A 154 -25.93 -9.50 -15.14
N GLU A 155 -27.09 -9.42 -15.80
CA GLU A 155 -27.32 -8.48 -16.91
C GLU A 155 -27.10 -7.02 -16.50
N GLU A 156 -27.46 -6.64 -15.28
CA GLU A 156 -27.20 -5.29 -14.75
C GLU A 156 -25.71 -4.94 -14.76
N VAL A 157 -24.85 -5.88 -14.39
CA VAL A 157 -23.39 -5.69 -14.39
C VAL A 157 -22.86 -5.62 -15.82
N LEU A 158 -23.38 -6.44 -16.74
CA LEU A 158 -23.01 -6.38 -18.17
C LEU A 158 -23.40 -5.03 -18.78
N ASN A 159 -24.61 -4.55 -18.50
CA ASN A 159 -25.12 -3.27 -18.98
C ASN A 159 -24.31 -2.10 -18.41
N TYR A 160 -24.04 -2.11 -17.11
CA TYR A 160 -23.24 -1.09 -16.45
C TYR A 160 -21.81 -1.00 -17.03
N LEU A 161 -21.18 -2.15 -17.28
CA LEU A 161 -19.83 -2.21 -17.85
C LEU A 161 -19.80 -2.06 -19.39
N GLY A 162 -20.96 -1.98 -20.05
CA GLY A 162 -21.07 -1.97 -21.51
C GLY A 162 -20.38 -3.17 -22.15
N LEU A 163 -20.50 -4.35 -21.53
CA LEU A 163 -19.94 -5.61 -22.01
C LEU A 163 -20.97 -6.33 -22.88
N ARG A 164 -20.49 -6.88 -24.00
CA ARG A 164 -21.28 -7.73 -24.91
C ARG A 164 -20.63 -9.09 -25.06
N GLU A 165 -21.40 -10.06 -25.56
CA GLU A 165 -20.84 -11.35 -25.95
C GLU A 165 -19.70 -11.15 -26.95
N GLY A 166 -18.56 -11.83 -26.71
CA GLY A 166 -17.34 -11.69 -27.50
C GLY A 166 -16.41 -10.54 -27.07
N ASP A 167 -16.83 -9.66 -26.15
CA ASP A 167 -15.92 -8.63 -25.62
C ASP A 167 -14.76 -9.28 -24.84
N PRO A 168 -13.50 -8.84 -25.07
CA PRO A 168 -12.37 -9.36 -24.35
C PRO A 168 -12.39 -8.85 -22.90
N ILE A 169 -12.23 -9.77 -21.95
CA ILE A 169 -12.12 -9.45 -20.52
C ILE A 169 -10.79 -9.95 -19.97
N SER A 170 -10.28 -9.22 -18.98
CA SER A 170 -9.11 -9.60 -18.19
C SER A 170 -9.56 -10.01 -16.80
N ILE A 171 -9.03 -11.13 -16.32
CA ILE A 171 -9.30 -11.66 -14.99
C ILE A 171 -7.99 -11.62 -14.20
N SER A 172 -8.00 -10.96 -13.05
CA SER A 172 -6.85 -10.87 -12.14
C SER A 172 -7.22 -11.40 -10.76
N ARG A 173 -6.33 -12.18 -10.15
CA ARG A 173 -6.50 -12.74 -8.80
C ARG A 173 -5.70 -11.94 -7.79
N TYR A 174 -6.31 -11.66 -6.64
CA TYR A 174 -5.66 -11.04 -5.48
C TYR A 174 -5.45 -12.06 -4.34
N THR A 175 -4.58 -11.72 -3.40
CA THR A 175 -4.22 -12.57 -2.23
C THR A 175 -5.32 -12.64 -1.17
N ASN A 176 -6.29 -11.73 -1.20
CA ASN A 176 -7.41 -11.63 -0.26
C ASN A 176 -8.65 -12.43 -0.71
N ASN A 177 -8.47 -13.47 -1.52
CA ASN A 177 -9.57 -14.25 -2.14
C ASN A 177 -10.54 -13.42 -3.00
N THR A 178 -10.12 -12.23 -3.46
CA THR A 178 -10.87 -11.43 -4.41
C THR A 178 -10.35 -11.66 -5.83
N MET A 179 -11.27 -11.64 -6.79
CA MET A 179 -10.98 -11.64 -8.22
C MET A 179 -11.54 -10.35 -8.83
N LEU A 180 -10.77 -9.74 -9.72
CA LEU A 180 -11.19 -8.54 -10.45
C LEU A 180 -11.34 -8.88 -11.92
N ILE A 181 -12.50 -8.54 -12.47
CA ILE A 181 -12.83 -8.68 -13.88
C ILE A 181 -12.87 -7.27 -14.48
N LYS A 182 -12.16 -7.06 -15.60
CA LYS A 182 -12.10 -5.77 -16.29
C LYS A 182 -12.23 -5.97 -17.80
N LYS A 183 -12.90 -5.04 -18.48
CA LYS A 183 -12.88 -4.95 -19.95
C LYS A 183 -11.45 -4.77 -20.43
N ALA A 184 -10.97 -5.67 -21.29
CA ALA A 184 -9.64 -5.56 -21.86
C ALA A 184 -9.69 -4.61 -23.08
N ARG A 185 -8.65 -3.79 -23.24
CA ARG A 185 -8.42 -3.04 -24.48
C ARG A 185 -7.43 -3.82 -25.31
N ILE A 186 -7.86 -4.36 -26.43
CA ILE A 186 -6.93 -4.91 -27.43
C ILE A 186 -6.30 -3.68 -28.11
N GLN A 187 -5.05 -3.36 -27.75
CA GLN A 187 -4.23 -2.49 -28.57
C GLN A 187 -3.74 -3.32 -29.75
N TYR A 188 -4.26 -3.05 -30.94
CA TYR A 188 -3.62 -3.49 -32.17
C TYR A 188 -2.28 -2.74 -32.26
N LEU A 189 -1.18 -3.51 -32.29
CA LEU A 189 0.15 -3.03 -32.66
C LEU A 189 0.17 -2.63 -34.14
#